data_AF-A0A6I2VGF5-F1
#
_entry.id   AF-A0A6I2VGF5-F1
#
_cell.length_a   1.000
_cell.length_b   1.000
_cell.length_c   1.000
_cell.angle_alpha   90.00
_cell.angle_beta   90.00
_cell.angle_gamma   90.00
#
_symmetry.space_group_name_H-M   'P 1'
#
loop_
_entity.id
_entity.type
_entity.pdbx_description
1 polymer ?
#
loop_
_entity_poly.entity_id
_entity_poly.type
_entity_poly.pdbx_seq_one_letter_code
_entity_poly.pdbx_strand_id
1 'polypeptide(L)'
;MPESQWQPLAAAHAERTGPWIEDRLARRAEGRTHAVDDFLFDYYPFSPNKLATWHPGFGVVLEGRAAQPYLARAGYRAEGDGVTADLGWLEGKRPRLDLAIRILAGTASRAP
;
A
#
# COMPACT_ATOMS: atom_id res chain seq x y z
N MET A 1 2.63 17.44 -4.39
CA MET A 1 3.14 16.63 -5.53
C MET A 1 2.11 16.75 -6.64
N PRO A 2 2.48 17.40 -7.74
CA PRO A 2 1.59 17.65 -8.88
C PRO A 2 1.05 16.37 -9.51
N GLU A 3 -0.17 16.44 -10.06
CA GLU A 3 -0.85 15.34 -10.75
C GLU A 3 0.00 14.67 -11.83
N SER A 4 0.71 15.48 -12.62
CA SER A 4 1.62 15.03 -13.68
C SER A 4 2.83 14.25 -13.17
N GLN A 5 3.19 14.39 -11.89
CA GLN A 5 4.35 13.73 -11.30
C GLN A 5 3.95 12.43 -10.61
N TRP A 6 2.83 12.40 -9.88
CA TRP A 6 2.47 11.23 -9.09
C TRP A 6 1.72 10.16 -9.87
N GLN A 7 0.95 10.53 -10.89
CA GLN A 7 0.24 9.53 -11.71
C GLN A 7 1.19 8.54 -12.39
N PRO A 8 2.31 8.95 -13.00
CA PRO A 8 3.30 8.01 -13.52
C PRO A 8 3.87 7.07 -12.46
N LEU A 9 4.08 7.54 -11.22
CA LEU A 9 4.56 6.70 -10.12
C LEU A 9 3.54 5.65 -9.70
N ALA A 10 2.26 6.05 -9.63
CA ALA A 10 1.16 5.16 -9.33
C ALA A 10 0.95 4.11 -10.44
N ALA A 11 1.05 4.52 -11.71
CA ALA A 11 0.98 3.62 -12.86
C ALA A 11 2.15 2.64 -12.88
N ALA A 12 3.38 3.10 -12.69
CA ALA A 12 4.56 2.24 -12.60
C ALA A 12 4.46 1.23 -11.43
N HIS A 13 3.78 1.60 -10.33
CA HIS A 13 3.49 0.66 -9.25
C HIS A 13 2.47 -0.39 -9.68
N ALA A 14 1.39 0.01 -10.34
CA ALA A 14 0.40 -0.92 -10.87
C ALA A 14 1.07 -1.94 -11.81
N GLU A 15 1.89 -1.48 -12.76
CA GLU A 15 2.65 -2.33 -13.69
C GLU A 15 3.59 -3.32 -12.98
N ARG A 16 4.29 -2.88 -11.92
CA ARG A 16 5.15 -3.78 -11.14
C ARG A 16 4.37 -4.84 -10.38
N THR A 17 3.18 -4.49 -9.87
CA THR A 17 2.37 -5.39 -9.04
C THR A 17 1.49 -6.32 -9.85
N GLY A 18 1.00 -5.88 -11.00
CA GLY A 18 0.03 -6.58 -11.85
C GLY A 18 0.37 -8.06 -12.10
N PRO A 19 1.57 -8.39 -12.59
CA PRO A 19 1.98 -9.77 -12.87
C PRO A 19 1.86 -10.73 -11.67
N TRP A 20 1.87 -10.22 -10.43
CA TRP A 20 1.81 -11.02 -9.21
C TRP A 20 0.39 -11.19 -8.65
N ILE A 21 -0.57 -10.37 -9.07
CA ILE A 21 -1.90 -10.31 -8.43
C ILE A 21 -3.07 -10.39 -9.40
N GLU A 22 -2.89 -10.04 -10.67
CA GLU A 22 -4.00 -9.92 -11.63
C GLU A 22 -4.68 -11.26 -11.89
N ASP A 23 -3.91 -12.30 -12.22
CA ASP A 23 -4.47 -13.63 -12.49
C ASP A 23 -5.20 -14.19 -11.25
N ARG A 24 -4.63 -13.99 -10.06
CA ARG A 24 -5.29 -14.36 -8.80
C ARG A 24 -6.62 -13.64 -8.60
N LEU A 25 -6.67 -12.33 -8.83
CA LEU A 25 -7.89 -11.53 -8.69
C LEU A 25 -8.96 -11.98 -9.68
N ALA A 26 -8.57 -12.23 -10.94
CA ALA A 26 -9.47 -12.74 -11.98
C ALA A 26 -10.04 -14.13 -11.62
N ARG A 27 -9.17 -15.09 -11.27
CA ARG A 27 -9.60 -16.43 -10.83
C ARG A 27 -10.55 -16.36 -9.64
N ARG A 28 -10.24 -15.52 -8.64
CA ARG A 28 -11.10 -15.35 -7.45
C ARG A 28 -12.47 -14.78 -7.79
N ALA A 29 -12.56 -13.83 -8.73
CA ALA A 29 -13.84 -13.28 -9.19
C ALA A 29 -14.69 -14.34 -9.91
N GLU A 30 -14.05 -15.30 -10.58
CA GLU A 30 -14.69 -16.44 -11.26
C GLU A 30 -14.91 -17.66 -10.33
N GLY A 31 -14.49 -17.60 -9.07
CA GLY A 31 -14.57 -18.74 -8.14
C GLY A 31 -13.59 -19.88 -8.44
N ARG A 32 -12.54 -19.63 -9.22
CA ARG A 32 -11.49 -20.59 -9.58
C ARG A 32 -10.31 -20.52 -8.61
N THR A 33 -9.64 -21.65 -8.45
CA THR A 33 -8.46 -21.80 -7.56
C THR A 33 -7.23 -22.27 -8.33
N HIS A 34 -6.05 -21.92 -7.85
CA HIS A 34 -4.76 -22.42 -8.34
C HIS A 34 -3.85 -22.76 -7.15
N ALA A 35 -3.70 -24.05 -6.83
CA ALA A 35 -3.07 -24.50 -5.59
C ALA A 35 -1.71 -23.87 -5.26
N VAL A 36 -0.79 -23.76 -6.23
CA VAL A 36 0.57 -23.20 -5.99
C VAL A 36 0.54 -21.69 -5.75
N ASP A 37 -0.08 -20.93 -6.65
CA ASP A 37 -0.21 -19.48 -6.51
C ASP A 37 -1.03 -19.10 -5.27
N ASP A 38 -2.13 -19.80 -4.99
CA ASP A 38 -2.95 -19.56 -3.82
C ASP A 38 -2.19 -19.83 -2.52
N PHE A 39 -1.36 -20.88 -2.50
CA PHE A 39 -0.53 -21.23 -1.36
C PHE A 39 0.43 -20.10 -0.95
N LEU A 40 0.96 -19.29 -1.87
CA LEU A 40 1.83 -18.16 -1.51
C LEU A 40 1.12 -17.14 -0.61
N PHE A 41 -0.16 -16.88 -0.89
CA PHE A 41 -0.98 -15.93 -0.13
C PHE A 41 -1.59 -16.56 1.13
N ASP A 42 -1.67 -17.88 1.20
CA ASP A 42 -2.06 -18.59 2.42
C ASP A 42 -0.89 -18.67 3.39
N TYR A 43 0.32 -18.92 2.88
CA TYR A 43 1.55 -19.00 3.67
C TYR A 43 2.03 -17.61 4.11
N TYR A 44 1.97 -16.63 3.22
CA TYR A 44 2.22 -15.21 3.52
C TYR A 44 0.93 -14.42 3.34
N PRO A 45 0.18 -14.13 4.42
CA PRO A 45 -1.18 -13.57 4.35
C PRO A 45 -1.19 -12.07 4.01
N PHE A 46 -0.57 -11.70 2.89
CA PHE A 46 -0.64 -10.38 2.30
C PHE A 46 -1.89 -10.25 1.43
N SER A 47 -2.56 -9.11 1.51
CA SER A 47 -3.75 -8.85 0.70
C SER A 47 -3.34 -8.36 -0.70
N PRO A 48 -3.80 -9.00 -1.79
CA PRO A 48 -3.56 -8.52 -3.15
C PRO A 48 -3.98 -7.06 -3.36
N ASN A 49 -5.15 -6.67 -2.84
CA ASN A 49 -5.62 -5.28 -2.92
C ASN A 49 -4.70 -4.31 -2.18
N LYS A 50 -4.08 -4.72 -1.07
CA LYS A 50 -3.09 -3.90 -0.37
C LYS A 50 -1.80 -3.77 -1.18
N LEU A 51 -1.37 -4.84 -1.85
CA LEU A 51 -0.19 -4.82 -2.72
C LEU A 51 -0.43 -3.91 -3.95
N ALA A 52 -1.60 -4.01 -4.58
CA ALA A 52 -2.01 -3.17 -5.73
C ALA A 52 -2.04 -1.67 -5.39
N THR A 53 -2.20 -1.35 -4.10
CA THR A 53 -2.36 0.03 -3.66
C THR A 53 -1.03 0.75 -3.66
N TRP A 54 -0.90 1.72 -4.55
CA TRP A 54 0.16 2.72 -4.43
C TRP A 54 -0.16 3.72 -3.31
N HIS A 55 0.87 4.12 -2.57
CA HIS A 55 0.79 5.13 -1.53
C HIS A 55 1.84 6.22 -1.81
N PRO A 56 1.49 7.51 -1.64
CA PRO A 56 2.42 8.62 -1.91
C PRO A 56 3.55 8.74 -0.86
N GLY A 57 3.45 8.00 0.25
CA GLY A 57 4.29 8.19 1.42
C GLY A 57 3.73 9.25 2.38
N PHE A 58 4.28 9.30 3.59
CA PHE A 58 3.87 10.29 4.60
C PHE A 58 4.43 11.67 4.29
N GLY A 59 3.64 12.72 4.57
CA GLY A 59 4.02 14.11 4.33
C GLY A 59 3.92 14.53 2.86
N VAL A 60 3.56 13.62 1.95
CA VAL A 60 3.35 13.95 0.54
C VAL A 60 1.87 14.27 0.32
N VAL A 61 1.60 15.47 -0.18
CA VAL A 61 0.26 15.89 -0.61
C VAL A 61 0.13 15.60 -2.11
N LEU A 62 -0.88 14.83 -2.50
CA LEU A 62 -1.26 14.58 -3.89
C LEU A 62 -2.18 15.71 -4.36
N GLU A 63 -1.74 16.46 -5.37
CA GLU A 63 -2.53 17.53 -5.96
C GLU A 63 -3.37 17.02 -7.12
N GLY A 64 -4.39 17.80 -7.48
CA GLY A 64 -5.24 17.56 -8.64
C GLY A 64 -6.46 16.69 -8.35
N ARG A 65 -7.42 16.69 -9.28
CA ARG A 65 -8.71 16.01 -9.08
C ARG A 65 -8.56 14.50 -9.02
N ALA A 66 -7.53 13.95 -9.66
CA ALA A 66 -7.26 12.52 -9.62
C ALA A 66 -6.87 12.01 -8.21
N ALA A 67 -6.53 12.89 -7.27
CA ALA A 67 -6.26 12.52 -5.88
C ALA A 67 -7.54 12.26 -5.08
N GLN A 68 -8.69 12.80 -5.48
CA GLN A 68 -9.95 12.75 -4.72
C GLN A 68 -10.41 11.33 -4.34
N PRO A 69 -10.28 10.29 -5.20
CA PRO A 69 -10.64 8.92 -4.82
C PRO A 69 -9.88 8.36 -3.62
N TYR A 70 -8.71 8.91 -3.26
CA TYR A 70 -7.99 8.50 -2.06
C TYR A 70 -8.76 8.82 -0.77
N LEU A 71 -9.61 9.85 -0.76
CA LEU A 71 -10.42 10.22 0.40
C LEU A 71 -11.48 9.17 0.77
N ALA A 72 -11.87 8.32 -0.17
CA ALA A 72 -12.78 7.19 0.12
C ALA A 72 -12.09 6.06 0.91
N ARG A 73 -10.78 6.15 1.12
CA ARG A 73 -9.95 5.11 1.73
C ARG A 73 -9.56 5.52 3.14
N ALA A 74 -9.62 4.58 4.07
CA ALA A 74 -9.10 4.81 5.42
C ALA A 74 -7.61 5.17 5.39
N GLY A 75 -7.20 6.12 6.24
CA GLY A 75 -5.81 6.56 6.33
C GLY A 75 -5.42 7.65 5.34
N TYR A 76 -6.40 8.36 4.76
CA TYR A 76 -6.19 9.54 3.93
C TYR A 76 -7.08 10.69 4.39
N ARG A 77 -6.59 11.93 4.26
CA ARG A 77 -7.34 13.15 4.56
C ARG A 77 -7.09 14.21 3.50
N ALA A 78 -8.00 15.17 3.40
CA ALA A 78 -7.79 16.37 2.60
C ALA A 78 -6.74 17.28 3.26
N GLU A 79 -5.91 17.93 2.45
CA GLU A 79 -4.90 18.90 2.86
C GLU A 79 -4.85 20.01 1.81
N GLY A 80 -5.49 21.16 2.12
CA GLY A 80 -5.76 22.20 1.12
C GLY A 80 -6.58 21.65 -0.05
N ASP A 81 -6.11 21.88 -1.28
CA ASP A 81 -6.73 21.37 -2.51
C ASP A 81 -6.26 19.95 -2.89
N GLY A 82 -5.49 19.29 -2.03
CA GLY A 82 -4.92 17.97 -2.26
C GLY A 82 -5.34 16.92 -1.23
N VAL A 83 -4.74 15.73 -1.36
CA VAL A 83 -4.98 14.58 -0.47
C VAL A 83 -3.66 14.03 0.04
N THR A 84 -3.57 13.74 1.33
CA THR A 84 -2.36 13.18 1.95
C THR A 84 -2.68 12.01 2.86
N ALA A 85 -1.68 11.19 3.16
CA ALA A 85 -1.80 10.13 4.14
C ALA A 85 -2.05 10.71 5.54
N ASP A 86 -3.02 10.15 6.23
CA ASP A 86 -3.40 10.59 7.57
C ASP A 86 -2.54 9.92 8.64
N LEU A 87 -1.77 10.73 9.37
CA LEU A 87 -0.97 10.27 10.50
C LEU A 87 -1.83 9.97 11.73
N GLY A 88 -3.00 10.61 11.88
CA GLY A 88 -3.93 10.32 12.98
C GLY A 88 -4.39 8.86 12.96
N TRP A 89 -4.56 8.29 11.76
CA TRP A 89 -4.84 6.87 11.58
C TRP A 89 -3.76 5.92 12.17
N LEU A 90 -2.50 6.39 12.29
CA LEU A 90 -1.41 5.58 12.85
C LEU A 90 -1.39 5.58 14.38
N GLU A 91 -2.10 6.48 15.07
CA GLU A 91 -2.05 6.54 16.53
C GLU A 91 -2.46 5.21 17.16
N GLY A 92 -3.52 4.58 16.64
CA GLY A 92 -3.94 3.23 17.03
C GLY A 92 -2.97 2.11 16.64
N LYS A 93 -1.93 2.40 15.85
CA LYS A 93 -0.91 1.45 15.39
C LYS A 93 0.45 1.68 16.05
N ARG A 94 0.61 2.75 16.83
CA ARG A 94 1.89 3.16 17.44
C ARG A 94 2.59 2.05 18.22
N PRO A 95 1.92 1.26 19.10
CA PRO A 95 2.61 0.19 19.84
C PRO A 95 3.24 -0.88 18.93
N ARG A 96 2.56 -1.20 17.82
CA ARG A 96 3.06 -2.18 16.85
C ARG A 96 4.23 -1.62 16.04
N LEU A 97 4.16 -0.34 15.66
CA LEU A 97 5.25 0.35 14.97
C LEU A 97 6.49 0.44 15.87
N ASP A 98 6.32 0.82 17.13
CA ASP A 98 7.41 0.90 18.11
C ASP A 98 8.07 -0.47 18.33
N LEU A 99 7.30 -1.56 18.37
CA LEU A 99 7.86 -2.92 18.40
C LEU A 99 8.66 -3.25 17.14
N ALA A 100 8.11 -2.97 15.96
CA ALA A 100 8.78 -3.25 14.69
C ALA A 100 10.10 -2.47 14.58
N ILE A 101 10.10 -1.18 14.93
CA ILE A 101 11.31 -0.34 14.95
C ILE A 101 12.35 -0.92 15.91
N ARG A 102 11.95 -1.32 17.13
CA ARG A 102 12.88 -1.93 18.10
C ARG A 102 13.50 -3.22 17.58
N ILE A 103 12.71 -4.10 16.97
CA ILE A 103 13.22 -5.35 16.39
C ILE A 103 14.22 -5.04 15.27
N LEU A 104 13.84 -4.17 14.33
CA LEU A 104 14.69 -3.83 13.17
C LEU A 104 16.00 -3.15 13.60
N ALA A 105 15.94 -2.22 14.57
CA ALA A 105 17.14 -1.57 15.12
C ALA A 105 18.05 -2.57 15.86
N GLY A 106 17.46 -3.53 16.59
CA GLY A 106 18.20 -4.60 17.25
C GLY A 106 18.88 -5.55 16.27
N THR A 107 18.23 -5.85 15.14
CA THR A 107 18.83 -6.70 14.09
C THR A 107 19.91 -5.96 13.32
N ALA A 108 19.70 -4.68 12.96
CA ALA A 108 20.66 -3.89 12.20
C ALA A 108 21.96 -3.58 12.96
N SER A 109 21.91 -3.59 14.30
CA SER A 109 23.07 -3.33 15.16
C SER A 109 23.91 -4.56 15.49
N ARG A 110 23.51 -5.77 15.04
CA ARG A 110 24.31 -6.98 15.20
C ARG A 110 25.32 -7.12 14.06
N ALA A 111 26.56 -7.47 14.40
CA ALA A 111 27.53 -7.93 13.43
C ALA A 111 27.02 -9.22 12.75
N PRO A 112 27.28 -9.40 11.44
CA PRO A 112 26.85 -10.58 10.69
C PRO A 112 27.39 -11.90 11.26
#